data_AF-A0A955Q4G1-F1
#
_entry.id   AF-A0A955Q4G1-F1
#
_cell.length_a   1.000
_cell.length_b   1.000
_cell.length_c   1.000
_cell.angle_alpha   90.00
_cell.angle_beta   90.00
_cell.angle_gamma   90.00
#
_symmetry.space_group_name_H-M   'P 1'
#
loop_
_entity.id
_entity.type
_entity.pdbx_description
1 polymer ?
#
loop_
_entity_poly.entity_id
_entity_poly.type
_entity_poly.pdbx_seq_one_letter_code
_entity_poly.pdbx_strand_id
1 'polypeptide(L)'
;MIRESSLADIFQIGYYWETKILLTAVKLDLFSALKGQSLTVNEVAGSLKLNPRALELVMNALVAMRVLTKDEKLYANTSVAERHLVQSSSEYVG
;
A
#
# COMPACT_ATOMS: atom_id res chain seq x y z
N MET A 1 -25.83 -27.68 3.63
CA MET A 1 -26.43 -26.55 4.37
C MET A 1 -25.43 -25.40 4.32
N ILE A 2 -25.75 -24.28 3.68
CA ILE A 2 -24.83 -23.13 3.59
C ILE A 2 -24.83 -22.46 4.96
N ARG A 3 -23.66 -22.38 5.61
CA ARG A 3 -23.51 -21.68 6.89
C ARG A 3 -23.30 -20.20 6.60
N GLU A 4 -24.23 -19.36 7.07
CA GLU A 4 -24.09 -17.91 6.97
C GLU A 4 -23.22 -17.36 8.11
N SER A 5 -22.46 -16.31 7.83
CA SER A 5 -21.64 -15.60 8.82
C SER A 5 -22.52 -14.85 9.81
N SER A 6 -22.13 -14.83 11.08
CA SER A 6 -22.77 -13.96 12.07
C SER A 6 -22.39 -12.48 11.84
N LEU A 7 -23.13 -11.56 12.45
CA LEU A 7 -22.78 -10.14 12.43
C LEU A 7 -21.36 -9.88 12.99
N ALA A 8 -20.97 -10.62 14.03
CA ALA A 8 -19.64 -10.53 14.63
C ALA A 8 -18.55 -10.95 13.64
N ASP A 9 -18.78 -12.03 12.87
CA ASP A 9 -17.85 -12.48 11.84
C ASP A 9 -17.68 -11.42 10.73
N ILE A 10 -18.76 -10.72 10.36
CA ILE A 10 -18.72 -9.64 9.36
C ILE A 10 -17.89 -8.45 9.86
N PHE A 11 -18.13 -7.97 11.09
CA PHE A 11 -17.33 -6.88 11.67
C PHE A 11 -15.86 -7.26 11.83
N GLN A 12 -15.57 -8.52 12.19
CA GLN A 12 -14.19 -9.01 12.32
C GLN A 12 -13.42 -8.93 10.99
N ILE A 13 -14.06 -9.20 9.85
CA ILE A 13 -13.44 -9.04 8.52
C ILE A 13 -13.01 -7.59 8.27
N GLY A 14 -13.81 -6.63 8.76
CA GLY A 14 -13.56 -5.19 8.64
C GLY A 14 -12.34 -4.73 9.44
N TYR A 15 -12.07 -5.32 10.60
CA TYR A 15 -10.95 -4.92 11.47
C TYR A 15 -9.55 -5.16 10.89
N TYR A 16 -9.42 -5.96 9.82
CA TYR A 16 -8.12 -6.25 9.20
C TYR A 16 -7.82 -5.40 7.96
N TRP A 17 -8.53 -4.29 7.76
CA TRP A 17 -8.42 -3.49 6.54
C TRP A 17 -7.03 -2.86 6.37
N GLU A 18 -6.40 -2.34 7.44
CA GLU A 18 -5.03 -1.78 7.36
C GLU A 18 -4.02 -2.87 6.96
N THR A 19 -4.11 -4.06 7.56
CA THR A 19 -3.25 -5.20 7.23
C THR A 19 -3.41 -5.62 5.77
N LYS A 20 -4.66 -5.68 5.27
CA LYS A 20 -4.93 -6.02 3.86
C LYS A 20 -4.35 -4.98 2.90
N ILE A 21 -4.41 -3.70 3.25
CA ILE A 21 -3.84 -2.61 2.44
C ILE A 21 -2.32 -2.74 2.38
N LEU A 22 -1.66 -2.88 3.54
CA LEU A 22 -0.21 -3.03 3.62
C LEU A 22 0.28 -4.27 2.85
N LEU A 23 -0.34 -5.43 3.06
CA LEU A 23 0.04 -6.66 2.36
C LEU A 23 -0.19 -6.56 0.85
N THR A 24 -1.25 -5.88 0.41
CA THR A 24 -1.47 -5.61 -1.02
C THR A 24 -0.34 -4.75 -1.58
N ALA A 25 0.04 -3.68 -0.90
CA ALA A 25 1.11 -2.78 -1.33
C ALA A 25 2.47 -3.49 -1.45
N VAL A 26 2.81 -4.36 -0.47
CA VAL A 26 4.02 -5.19 -0.52
C VAL A 26 3.98 -6.16 -1.71
N LYS A 27 2.85 -6.87 -1.91
CA LYS A 27 2.69 -7.81 -3.03
C LYS A 27 2.77 -7.16 -4.41
N LEU A 28 2.34 -5.90 -4.52
CA LEU A 28 2.43 -5.11 -5.75
C LEU A 28 3.84 -4.51 -5.98
N ASP A 29 4.77 -4.73 -5.05
CA ASP A 29 6.10 -4.12 -5.05
C ASP A 29 6.06 -2.57 -5.11
N LEU A 30 5.02 -1.99 -4.50
CA LEU A 30 4.75 -0.55 -4.55
C LEU A 30 5.89 0.28 -3.96
N PHE A 31 6.46 -0.16 -2.85
CA PHE A 31 7.52 0.57 -2.17
C PHE A 31 8.82 0.58 -2.99
N SER A 32 9.16 -0.52 -3.66
CA SER A 32 10.31 -0.56 -4.57
C SER A 32 10.09 0.31 -5.81
N ALA A 33 8.86 0.41 -6.31
CA ALA A 33 8.52 1.35 -7.40
C ALA A 33 8.71 2.83 -7.01
N LEU A 34 8.64 3.14 -5.72
CA LEU A 34 8.87 4.48 -5.15
C LEU A 34 10.30 4.68 -4.62
N LYS A 35 11.19 3.69 -4.77
CA LYS A 35 12.53 3.71 -4.16
C LYS A 35 13.30 4.98 -4.51
N GLY A 36 13.63 5.78 -3.50
CA GLY A 36 14.40 7.02 -3.63
C GLY A 36 13.74 8.08 -4.53
N GLN A 37 12.45 7.96 -4.82
CA GLN A 37 11.73 8.84 -5.74
C GLN A 37 10.42 9.33 -5.14
N SER A 38 9.94 10.47 -5.65
CA SER A 38 8.59 10.95 -5.40
C SER A 38 7.85 10.97 -6.72
N LEU A 39 6.79 10.17 -6.83
CA LEU A 39 6.09 9.90 -8.08
C LEU A 39 4.60 10.19 -7.95
N THR A 40 3.98 10.59 -9.04
CA THR A 40 2.53 10.67 -9.18
C THR A 40 1.92 9.27 -9.28
N VAL A 41 0.62 9.17 -8.97
CA VAL A 41 -0.13 7.91 -9.15
C VAL A 41 0.01 7.36 -10.57
N ASN A 42 0.00 8.22 -11.59
CA ASN A 42 0.06 7.78 -12.98
C ASN A 42 1.42 7.16 -13.35
N GLU A 43 2.51 7.70 -12.81
CA GLU A 43 3.86 7.15 -13.02
C GLU A 43 3.99 5.77 -12.37
N VAL A 44 3.52 5.63 -11.13
CA VAL A 44 3.53 4.34 -10.41
C VAL A 44 2.58 3.33 -11.06
N ALA A 45 1.37 3.76 -11.45
CA ALA A 45 0.42 2.90 -12.14
C ALA A 45 0.97 2.42 -13.49
N GLY A 46 1.69 3.29 -14.21
CA GLY A 46 2.36 2.95 -15.45
C GLY A 46 3.47 1.92 -15.27
N SER A 47 4.33 2.09 -14.27
CA SER A 47 5.43 1.15 -14.00
C SER A 47 4.93 -0.23 -13.54
N LEU A 48 3.90 -0.26 -12.71
CA LEU A 48 3.30 -1.49 -12.17
C LEU A 48 2.18 -2.08 -13.04
N LYS A 49 1.80 -1.41 -14.14
CA LYS A 49 0.66 -1.78 -15.02
C LYS A 49 -0.66 -1.95 -14.26
N LEU A 50 -0.97 -1.00 -13.39
CA LEU A 50 -2.16 -1.00 -12.53
C LEU A 50 -3.19 0.04 -12.99
N ASN A 51 -4.42 -0.12 -12.48
CA ASN A 51 -5.44 0.91 -12.64
C ASN A 51 -5.11 2.12 -11.73
N PRO A 52 -4.96 3.34 -12.28
CA PRO A 52 -4.52 4.51 -11.51
C PRO A 52 -5.54 4.91 -10.44
N ARG A 53 -6.85 4.84 -10.74
CA ARG A 53 -7.89 5.20 -9.78
C ARG A 53 -7.90 4.27 -8.56
N ALA A 54 -7.77 2.97 -8.79
CA ALA A 54 -7.69 2.00 -7.69
C ALA A 54 -6.40 2.18 -6.88
N LEU A 55 -5.28 2.42 -7.56
CA LEU A 55 -3.99 2.63 -6.91
C LEU A 55 -3.98 3.91 -6.06
N GLU A 56 -4.60 4.99 -6.53
CA GLU A 56 -4.71 6.23 -5.76
C GLU A 56 -5.39 6.02 -4.40
N LEU A 57 -6.43 5.19 -4.35
CA LEU A 57 -7.11 4.84 -3.08
C LEU A 57 -6.16 4.12 -2.12
N VAL A 58 -5.39 3.16 -2.63
CA VAL A 58 -4.38 2.42 -1.83
C VAL A 58 -3.28 3.37 -1.33
N MET A 59 -2.73 4.20 -2.21
CA MET A 59 -1.66 5.14 -1.85
C MET A 59 -2.13 6.19 -0.84
N ASN A 60 -3.34 6.73 -0.99
CA ASN A 60 -3.93 7.64 0.00
C ASN A 60 -4.16 6.95 1.35
N ALA A 61 -4.59 5.69 1.36
CA ALA A 61 -4.74 4.94 2.61
C ALA A 61 -3.39 4.70 3.29
N LEU A 62 -2.33 4.38 2.54
CA LEU A 62 -0.97 4.24 3.06
C LEU A 62 -0.40 5.56 3.59
N VAL A 63 -0.80 6.71 3.03
CA VAL A 63 -0.49 8.04 3.58
C VAL A 63 -1.21 8.24 4.91
N ALA A 64 -2.50 7.92 5.01
CA ALA A 64 -3.25 8.00 6.26
C ALA A 64 -2.66 7.07 7.35
N MET A 65 -2.14 5.91 6.95
CA MET A 65 -1.42 4.96 7.80
C MET A 65 0.03 5.38 8.12
N ARG A 66 0.51 6.50 7.57
CA ARG A 66 1.87 7.04 7.76
C ARG A 66 2.99 6.10 7.27
N VAL A 67 2.72 5.32 6.23
CA VAL A 67 3.72 4.46 5.56
C VAL A 67 4.27 5.15 4.31
N LEU A 68 3.44 5.94 3.63
CA LEU A 68 3.83 6.87 2.57
C LEU A 68 3.68 8.33 3.03
N THR A 69 4.39 9.23 2.35
CA THR A 69 4.13 10.68 2.40
C THR A 69 3.49 11.13 1.09
N LYS A 70 2.81 12.28 1.14
CA LYS A 70 2.23 12.92 -0.04
C LYS A 70 2.48 14.42 0.01
N ASP A 71 3.02 14.97 -1.06
CA ASP A 71 3.14 16.41 -1.31
C ASP A 71 2.43 16.74 -2.63
N GLU A 72 1.35 17.51 -2.53
CA GLU A 72 0.37 17.73 -3.60
C GLU A 72 -0.09 16.45 -4.32
N LYS A 73 0.59 16.08 -5.41
CA LYS A 73 0.28 14.92 -6.26
C LYS A 73 1.36 13.84 -6.22
N LEU A 74 2.48 14.11 -5.55
CA LEU A 74 3.64 13.23 -5.47
C LEU A 74 3.58 12.42 -4.19
N TYR A 75 3.88 11.13 -4.30
CA TYR A 75 3.93 10.19 -3.20
C TYR A 75 5.36 9.68 -3.07
N ALA A 76 5.82 9.49 -1.85
CA ALA A 76 7.12 8.91 -1.55
C ALA A 76 7.04 7.96 -0.36
N ASN A 77 8.02 7.07 -0.25
CA ASN A 77 8.19 6.26 0.95
C ASN A 77 8.52 7.17 2.14
N THR A 78 7.99 6.82 3.32
CA THR A 78 8.61 7.28 4.57
C THR A 78 9.98 6.65 4.74
N SER A 79 10.83 7.21 5.61
CA SER A 79 12.16 6.63 5.89
C SER A 79 12.10 5.16 6.37
N VAL A 80 11.07 4.81 7.15
CA VAL A 80 10.85 3.44 7.63
C VAL A 80 10.43 2.53 6.47
N ALA A 81 9.50 2.96 5.61
CA ALA A 81 9.09 2.18 4.45
C ALA A 81 10.23 2.00 3.43
N GLU A 82 11.02 3.04 3.17
CA GLU A 82 12.19 2.98 2.29
C GLU A 82 13.21 1.96 2.80
N ARG A 83 13.44 1.93 4.12
CA ARG A 83 14.42 1.04 4.74
C ARG A 83 13.94 -0.41 4.82
N HIS A 84 12.67 -0.65 5.12
CA HIS A 84 12.18 -1.99 5.48
C HIS A 84 11.20 -2.61 4.48
N LEU A 85 10.63 -1.85 3.54
CA LEU A 85 9.61 -2.36 2.61
C LEU A 85 10.06 -2.32 1.13
N VAL A 86 11.24 -1.76 0.84
CA VAL A 86 11.89 -1.87 -0.47
C VAL A 86 12.66 -3.19 -0.56
N GLN A 87 12.33 -4.04 -1.53
CA GLN A 87 12.89 -5.41 -1.64
C GLN A 87 14.41 -5.45 -1.81
N SER A 88 14.98 -4.40 -2.42
CA SER A 88 16.43 -4.30 -2.63
C SER A 88 17.21 -3.74 -1.42
N SER A 89 16.52 -3.41 -0.32
CA SER A 89 17.16 -3.00 0.93
C SER A 89 17.78 -4.21 1.65
N SER A 90 18.96 -4.04 2.23
CA SER A 90 19.57 -5.06 3.11
C SER A 90 18.79 -5.30 4.40
N GLU A 91 17.85 -4.41 4.74
CA GLU A 91 17.05 -4.46 5.96
C GLU A 91 15.56 -4.72 5.68
N TYR A 92 15.27 -5.29 4.51
CA TYR A 92 13.92 -5.62 4.08
C TYR A 92 13.23 -6.60 5.04
N VAL A 93 12.01 -6.25 5.46
CA VAL A 93 11.10 -7.05 6.30
C VAL A 93 9.69 -6.90 5.72
N GLY A 94 9.37 -7.73 4.72
CA GLY A 94 8.06 -7.77 4.06
C GLY A 94 7.96 -8.90 3.06
#